data_AF-A0A967LR08-F1
#
_entry.id   AF-A0A967LR08-F1
#
_cell.length_a   1.000
_cell.length_b   1.000
_cell.length_c   1.000
_cell.angle_alpha   90.00
_cell.angle_beta   90.00
_cell.angle_gamma   90.00
#
_symmetry.space_group_name_H-M   'P 1'
#
loop_
_entity.id
_entity.type
_entity.pdbx_description
1 polymer ?
#
loop_
_entity_poly.entity_id
_entity_poly.type
_entity_poly.pdbx_seq_one_letter_code
_entity_poly.pdbx_strand_id
1 'polypeptide(L)'
;VAGRAIVRQGGATAGVAGGDADALAVLPFAVRGGPDLAYLGEGLVDLLSTKLDGVGGIRTTDPQAVLAAVSGQDADALSTADISRASGRLDAGRVITGTVLGAGT
;
A
#
# COMPACT_ATOMS: atom_id res chain seq x y z
N VAL A 1 15.79 -20.92 10.07
CA VAL A 1 14.34 -20.90 10.36
C VAL A 1 13.75 -19.78 9.52
N ALA A 2 13.05 -20.12 8.44
CA ALA A 2 12.54 -19.15 7.46
C ALA A 2 11.15 -18.65 7.90
N GLY A 3 11.04 -17.37 8.25
CA GLY A 3 9.79 -16.76 8.67
C GLY A 3 8.77 -16.75 7.52
N ARG A 4 7.56 -17.26 7.78
CA ARG A 4 6.43 -17.21 6.85
C ARG A 4 5.59 -15.97 7.20
N ALA A 5 5.22 -15.16 6.23
CA ALA A 5 4.26 -14.07 6.43
C ALA A 5 2.88 -14.51 5.95
N ILE A 6 1.83 -14.25 6.74
CA ILE A 6 0.44 -14.47 6.33
C ILE A 6 -0.17 -13.10 6.04
N VAL A 7 -0.50 -12.87 4.76
CA VAL A 7 -1.15 -11.63 4.31
C VAL A 7 -2.66 -11.83 4.40
N ARG A 8 -3.35 -10.99 5.19
CA ARG A 8 -4.82 -10.93 5.18
C ARG A 8 -5.23 -9.68 4.40
N GLN A 9 -5.89 -9.86 3.26
CA GLN A 9 -6.41 -8.73 2.49
C GLN A 9 -7.58 -8.07 3.24
N GLY A 10 -7.46 -6.77 3.52
CA GLY A 10 -8.57 -5.89 3.88
C GLY A 10 -9.31 -5.45 2.63
N GLY A 11 -10.64 -5.44 2.68
CA GLY A 11 -11.51 -5.22 1.51
C GLY A 11 -11.33 -3.86 0.83
N ALA A 12 -11.48 -3.85 -0.48
CA ALA A 12 -11.47 -2.65 -1.31
C ALA A 12 -12.74 -1.81 -1.07
N THR A 13 -12.59 -0.58 -0.59
CA THR A 13 -13.66 0.42 -0.62
C THR A 13 -13.57 1.22 -1.92
N ALA A 14 -14.65 1.23 -2.70
CA ALA A 14 -14.72 1.85 -4.02
C ALA A 14 -14.77 3.39 -3.95
N GLY A 15 -13.80 4.03 -4.60
CA GLY A 15 -13.92 5.30 -5.34
C GLY A 15 -13.95 6.62 -4.54
N VAL A 16 -12.86 7.38 -4.61
CA VAL A 16 -12.90 8.85 -4.46
C VAL A 16 -12.84 9.48 -5.85
N ALA A 17 -13.82 10.33 -6.17
CA ALA A 17 -13.96 10.96 -7.48
C ALA A 17 -12.87 12.02 -7.68
N GLY A 18 -11.89 11.75 -8.57
CA GLY A 18 -10.95 12.79 -9.02
C GLY A 18 -9.65 12.31 -9.66
N GLY A 19 -9.24 11.05 -9.48
CA GLY A 19 -7.98 10.51 -10.03
C GLY A 19 -8.16 9.66 -11.27
N ASP A 20 -7.07 9.35 -11.97
CA ASP A 20 -7.09 8.46 -13.13
C ASP A 20 -7.55 7.06 -12.73
N ALA A 21 -8.65 6.59 -13.33
CA ALA A 21 -9.28 5.32 -13.00
C ALA A 21 -8.37 4.11 -13.25
N ASP A 22 -7.36 4.24 -14.10
CA ASP A 22 -6.39 3.19 -14.40
C ASP A 22 -5.12 3.31 -13.55
N ALA A 23 -4.92 4.42 -12.84
CA ALA A 23 -3.82 4.61 -11.91
C ALA A 23 -4.11 3.96 -10.53
N LEU A 24 -3.16 3.15 -10.07
CA LEU A 24 -3.24 2.39 -8.83
C LEU A 24 -2.07 2.72 -7.89
N ALA A 25 -2.36 3.33 -6.76
CA ALA A 25 -1.37 3.53 -5.70
C ALA A 25 -1.37 2.34 -4.73
N VAL A 26 -0.20 1.78 -4.45
CA VAL A 26 -0.02 0.78 -3.39
C VAL A 26 0.55 1.47 -2.17
N LEU A 27 -0.26 1.72 -1.14
CA LEU A 27 0.24 2.34 0.09
C LEU A 27 1.03 1.34 0.94
N PRO A 28 1.92 1.84 1.83
CA PRO A 28 2.60 1.01 2.81
C PRO A 28 1.62 0.14 3.59
N PHE A 29 1.99 -1.14 3.73
CA PHE A 29 1.18 -2.08 4.49
C PHE A 29 1.41 -1.87 5.98
N ALA A 30 0.32 -1.89 6.77
CA ALA A 30 0.40 -1.95 8.22
C ALA A 30 1.10 -3.25 8.64
N VAL A 31 2.06 -3.23 9.57
CA VAL A 31 2.80 -4.41 10.00
C VAL A 31 2.48 -4.70 11.46
N ARG A 32 1.76 -5.79 11.72
CA ARG A 32 1.53 -6.31 13.07
C ARG A 32 2.56 -7.40 13.35
N GLY A 33 3.67 -7.01 13.95
CA GLY A 33 4.80 -7.89 14.27
C GLY A 33 5.87 -7.16 15.07
N GLY A 34 7.02 -7.81 15.29
CA GLY A 34 8.17 -7.16 15.91
C GLY A 34 8.77 -6.05 15.03
N PRO A 35 9.56 -5.12 15.60
CA PRO A 35 10.17 -4.01 14.87
C PRO A 35 11.07 -4.49 13.72
N ASP A 36 11.63 -5.69 13.85
CA ASP A 36 12.46 -6.34 12.82
C ASP A 36 11.69 -6.61 11.51
N LEU A 37 10.36 -6.54 11.52
CA LEU A 37 9.52 -6.72 10.34
C LEU A 37 9.02 -5.41 9.74
N ALA A 38 9.33 -4.24 10.33
CA ALA A 38 8.82 -2.94 9.89
C ALA A 38 9.13 -2.65 8.41
N TYR A 39 10.29 -3.11 7.93
CA TYR A 39 10.72 -2.96 6.53
C TYR A 39 9.75 -3.61 5.53
N LEU A 40 8.95 -4.60 5.94
CA LEU A 40 7.98 -5.27 5.06
C LEU A 40 6.86 -4.32 4.63
N GLY A 41 6.53 -3.31 5.43
CA GLY A 41 5.52 -2.33 5.08
C GLY A 41 5.85 -1.60 3.78
N GLU A 42 7.09 -1.13 3.65
CA GLU A 42 7.61 -0.44 2.46
C GLU A 42 8.08 -1.43 1.38
N GLY A 43 8.77 -2.51 1.74
CA GLY A 43 9.29 -3.49 0.78
C GLY A 43 8.20 -4.18 -0.03
N LEU A 44 7.00 -4.35 0.54
CA LEU A 44 5.85 -4.90 -0.19
C LEU A 44 5.20 -3.90 -1.15
N VAL A 45 5.41 -2.59 -0.96
CA VAL A 45 4.96 -1.58 -1.93
C VAL A 45 5.67 -1.81 -3.26
N ASP A 46 7.00 -1.87 -3.23
CA ASP A 46 7.82 -2.08 -4.42
C ASP A 46 7.48 -3.40 -5.14
N LEU A 47 7.39 -4.49 -4.37
CA LEU A 47 7.06 -5.81 -4.90
C LEU A 47 5.68 -5.86 -5.55
N LEU A 48 4.66 -5.29 -4.89
CA LEU A 48 3.29 -5.36 -5.38
C LEU A 48 3.05 -4.39 -6.53
N SER A 49 3.62 -3.18 -6.49
CA SER A 49 3.58 -2.25 -7.63
C SER A 49 4.16 -2.92 -8.88
N THR A 50 5.35 -3.50 -8.78
CA THR A 50 5.99 -4.20 -9.90
C THR A 50 5.15 -5.36 -10.45
N LYS A 51 4.46 -6.11 -9.57
CA LYS A 51 3.64 -7.26 -9.98
C LYS A 51 2.29 -6.88 -10.58
N LEU A 52 1.74 -5.74 -10.21
CA LEU A 52 0.43 -5.28 -10.68
C LEU A 52 0.53 -4.32 -11.86
N ASP A 53 1.72 -3.76 -12.13
CA ASP A 53 1.92 -2.88 -13.27
C ASP A 53 1.61 -3.58 -14.60
N GLY A 54 0.77 -2.94 -15.41
CA GLY A 54 0.32 -3.47 -16.70
C GLY A 54 -0.74 -4.58 -16.61
N VAL A 55 -1.10 -5.04 -15.40
CA VAL A 55 -2.14 -6.07 -15.24
C VAL A 55 -3.51 -5.46 -15.53
N GLY A 56 -4.21 -5.99 -16.54
CA GLY A 56 -5.58 -5.58 -16.85
C GLY A 56 -5.73 -4.11 -17.26
N GLY A 57 -4.68 -3.51 -17.82
CA GLY A 57 -4.67 -2.09 -18.23
C GLY A 57 -4.40 -1.10 -17.10
N ILE A 58 -4.13 -1.59 -15.89
CA ILE A 58 -3.81 -0.77 -14.73
C ILE A 58 -2.34 -0.37 -14.78
N ARG A 59 -2.05 0.89 -14.40
CA ARG A 59 -0.70 1.39 -14.21
C ARG A 59 -0.48 1.71 -12.74
N THR A 60 0.59 1.18 -12.17
CA THR A 60 0.91 1.45 -10.78
C THR A 60 1.62 2.78 -10.64
N THR A 61 1.32 3.52 -9.58
CA THR A 61 2.07 4.74 -9.27
C THR A 61 3.48 4.36 -8.81
N ASP A 62 4.46 5.18 -9.19
CA ASP A 62 5.85 5.02 -8.78
C ASP A 62 5.97 4.81 -7.25
N PRO A 63 6.58 3.71 -6.77
CA PRO A 63 6.70 3.41 -5.34
C PRO A 63 7.35 4.52 -4.53
N GLN A 64 8.37 5.20 -5.07
CA GLN A 64 9.06 6.28 -4.35
C GLN A 64 8.16 7.50 -4.18
N ALA A 65 7.39 7.85 -5.21
CA ALA A 65 6.36 8.89 -5.11
C ALA A 65 5.30 8.54 -4.07
N VAL A 66 4.89 7.27 -3.98
CA VAL A 66 3.94 6.82 -2.95
C VAL A 66 4.51 7.01 -1.55
N LEU A 67 5.73 6.53 -1.29
CA LEU A 67 6.39 6.66 0.02
C LEU A 67 6.58 8.14 0.41
N ALA A 68 6.93 8.99 -0.56
CA ALA A 68 7.01 10.44 -0.34
C ALA A 68 5.64 11.06 -0.03
N ALA A 69 4.56 10.59 -0.66
CA ALA A 69 3.22 11.14 -0.46
C ALA A 69 2.65 10.88 0.95
N VAL A 70 3.11 9.81 1.62
CA VAL A 70 2.71 9.41 2.98
C VAL A 70 3.85 9.53 4.00
N SER A 71 4.96 10.19 3.64
CA SER A 71 6.12 10.31 4.51
C SER A 71 5.75 10.96 5.86
N GLY A 72 6.24 10.41 6.96
CA GLY A 72 5.93 10.89 8.31
C GLY A 72 4.56 10.44 8.85
N GLN A 73 3.87 9.55 8.14
CA GLN A 73 2.65 8.90 8.60
C GLN A 73 2.93 7.45 8.94
N ASP A 74 2.45 6.98 10.09
CA ASP A 74 2.52 5.56 10.42
C ASP A 74 1.55 4.77 9.54
N ALA A 75 2.08 3.80 8.78
CA ALA A 75 1.29 2.90 7.95
C ALA A 75 0.19 2.18 8.76
N ASP A 76 0.47 1.89 10.03
CA ASP A 76 -0.44 1.27 11.00
C ASP A 76 -1.62 2.17 11.41
N ALA A 77 -1.53 3.49 11.15
CA ALA A 77 -2.45 4.51 11.60
C ALA A 77 -3.05 5.36 10.45
N LEU A 78 -2.84 4.98 9.19
CA LEU A 78 -3.39 5.71 8.05
C LEU A 78 -4.92 5.76 8.12
N SER A 79 -5.46 6.97 8.27
CA SER A 79 -6.90 7.21 8.25
C SER A 79 -7.45 7.27 6.83
N THR A 80 -8.77 7.20 6.68
CA THR A 80 -9.43 7.43 5.37
C THR A 80 -9.08 8.79 4.77
N ALA A 81 -8.89 9.81 5.60
CA ALA A 81 -8.50 11.15 5.15
C ALA A 81 -7.07 11.17 4.61
N ASP A 82 -6.18 10.39 5.21
CA ASP A 82 -4.79 10.23 4.75
C ASP A 82 -4.73 9.51 3.41
N ILE A 83 -5.49 8.41 3.29
CA ILE A 83 -5.62 7.64 2.05
C ILE A 83 -6.17 8.53 0.93
N SER A 84 -7.22 9.31 1.22
CA SER A 84 -7.80 10.24 0.24
C SER A 84 -6.82 11.32 -0.19
N ARG A 85 -6.04 11.87 0.75
CA ARG A 85 -5.00 12.87 0.44
C ARG A 85 -3.87 12.27 -0.39
N ALA A 86 -3.42 11.06 -0.06
CA ALA A 86 -2.38 10.37 -0.82
C ALA A 86 -2.85 10.05 -2.25
N SER A 87 -4.05 9.49 -2.40
CA SER A 87 -4.69 9.25 -3.70
C SER A 87 -4.73 10.51 -4.57
N GLY A 88 -5.16 11.65 -4.01
CA GLY A 88 -5.20 12.91 -4.75
C GLY A 88 -3.82 13.45 -5.13
N ARG A 89 -2.80 13.30 -4.26
CA ARG A 89 -1.42 13.69 -4.58
C ARG A 89 -0.80 12.86 -5.70
N LEU A 90 -1.22 11.60 -5.79
CA LEU A 90 -0.69 10.60 -6.71
C LEU A 90 -1.52 10.47 -8.00
N ASP A 91 -2.59 11.24 -8.13
CA ASP A 91 -3.59 11.13 -9.20
C ASP A 91 -4.12 9.69 -9.39
N ALA A 92 -4.19 8.93 -8.29
CA ALA A 92 -4.56 7.52 -8.31
C ALA A 92 -6.06 7.35 -8.06
N GLY A 93 -6.80 6.87 -9.07
CA GLY A 93 -8.23 6.57 -8.94
C GLY A 93 -8.52 5.31 -8.12
N ARG A 94 -7.51 4.48 -7.87
CA ARG A 94 -7.59 3.33 -6.95
C ARG A 94 -6.40 3.28 -6.00
N VAL A 95 -6.64 2.73 -4.81
CA VAL A 95 -5.61 2.54 -3.78
C VAL A 95 -5.69 1.11 -3.23
N ILE A 96 -4.53 0.48 -3.05
CA ILE A 96 -4.38 -0.74 -2.25
C ILE A 96 -3.83 -0.36 -0.89
N THR A 97 -4.48 -0.90 0.14
CA THR A 97 -3.97 -0.94 1.51
C THR A 97 -4.00 -2.38 1.99
N GLY A 98 -3.29 -2.65 3.08
CA GLY A 98 -3.29 -3.98 3.65
C GLY A 98 -2.56 -4.06 4.97
N THR A 99 -2.58 -5.26 5.56
CA THR A 99 -1.87 -5.56 6.80
C THR A 99 -1.07 -6.83 6.63
N VAL A 100 0.19 -6.78 7.06
CA VAL A 100 1.09 -7.92 7.21
C VAL A 100 1.04 -8.37 8.67
N LEU A 101 0.76 -9.65 8.89
CA LEU A 101 0.85 -10.26 10.21
C LEU A 101 2.14 -11.08 10.28
N GLY A 102 2.97 -10.81 11.28
CA GLY A 102 4.08 -11.69 11.61
C GLY A 102 3.52 -13.06 12.01
N ALA A 103 3.88 -14.13 11.30
CA ALA A 103 3.62 -15.46 11.83
C ALA A 103 4.63 -15.70 12.95
N GLY A 104 4.14 -16.15 14.10
CA GLY A 104 4.96 -16.38 15.30
C GLY A 104 6.14 -17.33 15.08
N THR A 105 7.02 -17.34 16.08
CA THR A 105 8.14 -18.27 16.23
C THR A 105 7.69 -19.70 16.45
#